data_AF-A0A9P1H4S3-F1
#
_entry.id   AF-A0A9P1H4S3-F1
#
_cell.length_a   1.000
_cell.length_b   1.000
_cell.length_c   1.000
_cell.angle_alpha   90.00
_cell.angle_beta   90.00
_cell.angle_gamma   90.00
#
_symmetry.space_group_name_H-M   'P 1'
#
loop_
_entity.id
_entity.type
_entity.pdbx_description
1 polymer ?
#
loop_
_entity_poly.entity_id
_entity_poly.type
_entity_poly.pdbx_seq_one_letter_code
_entity_poly.pdbx_strand_id
1 'polypeptide(L)'
;MDRIPAELKHDAIRLLQFLVHSRPLKLAEAKEVIATQVQNESQGFDIKRRLFHETNILEYCPGLITVVHATKELHLAHFSVKEYLLKEDQFEMTIASFSIARTCLTYLTDIKSSHSEIREDFPMAIYAAEMWPRHAISAQALEDMVQMAVEFIENEATFQRWTALWQPYEPLRNFRGGPKASRLYYASLNGLMAPACDLIGKGVDVNAQGGYFGNALQAASFHGHSDTVQMLMEKGANVNAQGGHHGNALQAASLCGHSDTVQMLIEKGADANTQGGFYGNALQAASSRGHSGIIQMLMEKGADVNTQGGGYSNAL
;
A
#
# COMPACT_ATOMS: atom_id res chain seq x y z
N MET A 1 -16.24 -18.08 19.94
CA MET A 1 -17.08 -17.71 18.77
C MET A 1 -18.56 -17.98 19.01
N ASP A 2 -18.91 -19.02 19.77
CA ASP A 2 -20.32 -19.48 19.96
C ASP A 2 -21.27 -18.52 20.70
N ARG A 3 -20.73 -17.49 21.36
CA ARG A 3 -21.52 -16.48 22.08
C ARG A 3 -21.96 -15.31 21.19
N ILE A 4 -21.51 -15.25 19.94
CA ILE A 4 -21.88 -14.18 19.01
C ILE A 4 -23.27 -14.51 18.43
N PRO A 5 -24.24 -13.58 18.44
CA PRO A 5 -25.54 -13.80 17.81
C PRO A 5 -25.40 -14.17 16.34
N ALA A 6 -26.20 -15.13 15.86
CA ALA A 6 -26.08 -15.66 14.49
C ALA A 6 -26.21 -14.56 13.42
N GLU A 7 -27.09 -13.60 13.65
CA GLU A 7 -27.31 -12.42 12.80
C GLU A 7 -26.13 -11.45 12.73
N LEU A 8 -25.28 -11.41 13.77
CA LEU A 8 -24.11 -10.53 13.84
C LEU A 8 -22.80 -11.25 13.48
N LYS A 9 -22.85 -12.58 13.33
CA LYS A 9 -21.66 -13.43 13.23
C LYS A 9 -20.72 -13.01 12.11
N HIS A 10 -21.26 -12.71 10.93
CA HIS A 10 -20.45 -12.29 9.77
C HIS A 10 -19.74 -10.95 9.99
N ASP A 11 -20.44 -9.97 10.57
CA ASP A 11 -19.89 -8.64 10.86
C ASP A 11 -18.86 -8.72 12.00
N ALA A 12 -19.13 -9.54 13.01
CA ALA A 12 -18.21 -9.79 14.12
C ALA A 12 -16.92 -10.49 13.67
N ILE A 13 -17.01 -11.54 12.84
CA ILE A 13 -15.84 -12.20 12.26
C ILE A 13 -14.98 -11.19 11.49
N ARG A 14 -15.61 -10.38 10.64
CA ARG A 14 -14.92 -9.34 9.88
C ARG A 14 -14.20 -8.36 10.81
N LEU A 15 -14.87 -7.83 11.82
CA LEU A 15 -14.25 -6.94 12.80
C LEU A 15 -13.05 -7.60 13.49
N LEU A 16 -13.19 -8.86 13.92
CA LEU A 16 -12.10 -9.60 14.54
C LEU A 16 -10.92 -9.83 13.58
N GLN A 17 -11.16 -10.07 12.29
CA GLN A 17 -10.09 -10.21 11.29
C GLN A 17 -9.23 -8.94 11.24
N PHE A 18 -9.86 -7.75 11.23
CA PHE A 18 -9.14 -6.49 11.31
C PHE A 18 -8.31 -6.36 12.59
N LEU A 19 -8.88 -6.73 13.74
CA LEU A 19 -8.17 -6.65 15.02
C LEU A 19 -7.00 -7.65 15.14
N VAL A 20 -7.06 -8.78 14.44
CA VAL A 20 -6.00 -9.80 14.44
C VAL A 20 -4.86 -9.41 13.50
N HIS A 21 -5.18 -8.92 12.30
CA HIS A 21 -4.25 -8.78 11.17
C HIS A 21 -3.88 -7.33 10.79
N SER A 22 -4.46 -6.34 11.45
CA SER A 22 -4.16 -4.93 11.20
C SER A 22 -3.66 -4.21 12.45
N ARG A 23 -3.29 -2.93 12.30
CA ARG A 23 -3.05 -2.05 13.46
C ARG A 23 -4.30 -1.95 14.33
N PRO A 24 -4.18 -1.56 15.62
CA PRO A 24 -5.33 -1.24 16.44
C PRO A 24 -6.29 -0.30 15.71
N LEU A 25 -7.57 -0.68 15.66
CA LEU A 25 -8.62 0.11 15.04
C LEU A 25 -9.13 1.15 16.04
N LYS A 26 -9.43 2.36 15.56
CA LYS A 26 -10.23 3.30 16.34
C LYS A 26 -11.68 2.85 16.36
N LEU A 27 -12.40 3.17 17.44
CA LEU A 27 -13.82 2.87 17.58
C LEU A 27 -14.65 3.42 16.41
N ALA A 28 -14.30 4.62 15.93
CA ALA A 28 -14.95 5.23 14.77
C ALA A 28 -14.69 4.43 13.47
N GLU A 29 -13.49 3.89 13.27
CA GLU A 29 -13.17 3.04 12.11
C GLU A 29 -13.89 1.70 12.19
N ALA A 30 -13.93 1.09 13.38
CA ALA A 30 -14.62 -0.18 13.62
C ALA A 30 -16.13 -0.11 13.30
N LYS A 31 -16.77 1.04 13.54
CA LYS A 31 -18.16 1.27 13.14
C LYS A 31 -18.35 1.21 11.62
N GLU A 32 -17.41 1.77 10.86
CA GLU A 32 -17.45 1.71 9.39
C GLU A 32 -17.23 0.29 8.87
N VAL A 33 -16.38 -0.51 9.53
CA VAL A 33 -16.17 -1.94 9.19
C VAL A 33 -17.48 -2.72 9.31
N ILE A 34 -18.25 -2.50 10.37
CA ILE A 34 -19.56 -3.14 10.58
C ILE A 34 -20.60 -2.60 9.58
N ALA A 35 -20.57 -1.29 9.31
CA ALA A 35 -21.47 -0.65 8.36
C ALA A 35 -21.20 -1.02 6.88
N THR A 36 -20.01 -1.58 6.58
CA THR A 36 -19.63 -2.04 5.24
C THR A 36 -19.99 -3.50 5.05
N GLN A 37 -21.00 -3.78 4.23
CA GLN A 37 -21.38 -5.15 3.88
C GLN A 37 -20.62 -5.60 2.62
N VAL A 38 -20.06 -6.80 2.65
CA VAL A 38 -19.24 -7.33 1.53
C VAL A 38 -19.75 -8.66 0.99
N GLN A 39 -20.88 -9.14 1.48
CA GLN A 39 -21.47 -10.44 1.13
C GLN A 39 -22.65 -10.35 0.17
N ASN A 40 -23.27 -9.16 0.05
CA ASN A 40 -24.43 -8.94 -0.82
C ASN A 40 -24.01 -8.06 -2.00
N GLU A 41 -24.25 -8.52 -3.23
CA GLU A 41 -23.89 -7.81 -4.47
C GLU A 41 -24.60 -6.45 -4.62
N SER A 42 -25.69 -6.21 -3.89
CA SER A 42 -26.56 -5.03 -4.02
C SER A 42 -26.35 -3.94 -2.97
N GLN A 43 -25.57 -4.20 -1.91
CA GLN A 43 -25.39 -3.26 -0.79
C GLN A 43 -23.96 -3.35 -0.25
N GLY A 44 -23.20 -2.26 -0.42
CA GLY A 44 -21.86 -2.10 0.16
C GLY A 44 -21.88 -1.33 1.49
N PHE A 45 -21.24 -0.16 1.55
CA PHE A 45 -21.26 0.72 2.73
C PHE A 45 -22.59 1.48 2.88
N ASP A 46 -23.24 1.33 4.03
CA ASP A 46 -24.46 2.09 4.38
C ASP A 46 -24.22 2.99 5.61
N ILE A 47 -24.24 4.29 5.39
CA ILE A 47 -24.08 5.31 6.44
C ILE A 47 -25.15 5.18 7.54
N LYS A 48 -26.35 4.66 7.24
CA LYS A 48 -27.42 4.46 8.22
C LYS A 48 -27.13 3.31 9.19
N ARG A 49 -26.20 2.41 8.82
CA ARG A 49 -25.72 1.30 9.68
C ARG A 49 -24.58 1.71 10.60
N ARG A 50 -24.20 2.99 10.67
CA ARG A 50 -23.34 3.52 11.74
C ARG A 50 -24.09 3.40 13.08
N LEU A 51 -24.02 2.23 13.70
CA LEU A 51 -24.75 1.91 14.92
C LEU A 51 -24.41 2.91 16.04
N PHE A 52 -25.44 3.41 16.71
CA PHE A 52 -25.35 4.39 17.78
C PHE A 52 -25.09 3.73 19.14
N HIS A 53 -24.25 4.40 19.95
CA HIS A 53 -23.63 4.05 21.26
C HIS A 53 -22.42 3.09 21.28
N GLU A 54 -21.37 3.49 22.02
CA GLU A 54 -20.08 2.79 22.16
C GLU A 54 -20.22 1.38 22.75
N THR A 55 -21.27 1.14 23.56
CA THR A 55 -21.58 -0.13 24.20
C THR A 55 -21.97 -1.22 23.20
N ASN A 56 -22.58 -0.85 22.08
CA ASN A 56 -23.17 -1.81 21.15
C ASN A 56 -22.10 -2.57 20.34
N ILE A 57 -20.89 -2.03 20.21
CA ILE A 57 -19.81 -2.76 19.53
C ILE A 57 -19.38 -4.01 20.30
N LEU A 58 -19.52 -3.99 21.63
CA LEU A 58 -19.19 -5.14 22.48
C LEU A 58 -20.22 -6.27 22.31
N GLU A 59 -21.43 -5.98 21.83
CA GLU A 59 -22.46 -6.98 21.53
C GLU A 59 -22.07 -7.84 20.32
N TYR A 60 -21.32 -7.29 19.36
CA TYR A 60 -20.79 -8.04 18.23
C TYR A 60 -19.76 -9.08 18.66
N CYS A 61 -18.93 -8.76 19.65
CA CYS A 61 -17.82 -9.60 20.08
C CYS A 61 -17.76 -9.75 21.62
N PRO A 62 -18.78 -10.35 22.28
CA PRO A 62 -18.87 -10.33 23.73
C PRO A 62 -17.69 -11.03 24.39
N GLY A 63 -16.92 -10.29 25.19
CA GLY A 63 -15.75 -10.79 25.92
C GLY A 63 -14.52 -11.09 25.06
N LEU A 64 -14.56 -10.80 23.75
CA LEU A 64 -13.42 -10.99 22.84
C LEU A 64 -12.65 -9.69 22.59
N ILE A 65 -13.30 -8.54 22.78
CA ILE A 65 -12.73 -7.22 22.55
C ILE A 65 -12.90 -6.30 23.75
N THR A 66 -12.05 -5.28 23.84
CA THR A 66 -12.11 -4.21 24.83
C THR A 66 -11.93 -2.85 24.15
N VAL A 67 -12.52 -1.81 24.74
CA VAL A 67 -12.36 -0.42 24.30
C VAL A 67 -11.41 0.29 25.26
N VAL A 68 -10.29 0.78 24.73
CA VAL A 68 -9.35 1.61 25.49
C VAL A 68 -9.87 3.04 25.49
N HIS A 69 -10.48 3.45 26.60
CA HIS A 69 -11.20 4.73 26.71
C HIS A 69 -10.32 5.97 26.44
N ALA A 70 -9.05 5.92 26.81
CA ALA A 70 -8.12 7.03 26.64
C ALA A 70 -7.80 7.32 25.16
N THR A 71 -7.65 6.27 24.35
CA THR A 71 -7.29 6.38 22.91
C THR A 71 -8.47 6.18 21.98
N LYS A 72 -9.61 5.71 22.51
CA LYS A 72 -10.78 5.25 21.75
C LYS A 72 -10.41 4.16 20.74
N GLU A 73 -9.45 3.31 21.09
CA GLU A 73 -9.04 2.16 20.29
C GLU A 73 -9.73 0.88 20.74
N LEU A 74 -9.91 -0.03 19.78
CA LEU A 74 -10.51 -1.33 19.96
C LEU A 74 -9.40 -2.38 19.95
N HIS A 75 -9.29 -3.16 21.02
CA HIS A 75 -8.25 -4.16 21.21
C HIS A 75 -8.90 -5.53 21.44
N LEU A 76 -8.15 -6.61 21.19
CA LEU A 76 -8.55 -7.93 21.67
C LEU A 76 -8.46 -7.97 23.19
N ALA A 77 -9.43 -8.60 23.85
CA ALA A 77 -9.53 -8.58 25.30
C ALA A 77 -8.33 -9.24 26.01
N HIS A 78 -7.71 -10.22 25.37
CA HIS A 78 -6.52 -10.90 25.89
C HIS A 78 -5.68 -11.47 24.75
N PHE A 79 -4.37 -11.64 24.97
CA PHE A 79 -3.47 -12.24 23.98
C PHE A 79 -3.93 -13.64 23.53
N SER A 80 -4.44 -14.45 24.46
CA SER A 80 -4.97 -15.78 24.16
C SER A 80 -6.19 -15.78 23.22
N VAL A 81 -6.92 -14.66 23.13
CA VAL A 81 -8.01 -14.52 22.15
C VAL A 81 -7.42 -14.53 20.74
N LYS A 82 -6.32 -13.80 20.53
CA LYS A 82 -5.61 -13.80 19.24
C LYS A 82 -5.14 -15.20 18.86
N GLU A 83 -4.51 -15.91 19.79
CA GLU A 83 -4.03 -17.28 19.55
C GLU A 83 -5.17 -18.27 19.25
N TYR A 84 -6.31 -18.10 19.91
CA TYR A 84 -7.50 -18.90 19.63
C TYR A 84 -8.06 -18.61 18.23
N LEU A 85 -8.23 -17.33 17.87
CA LEU A 85 -8.77 -16.95 16.56
C LEU A 85 -7.87 -17.42 15.41
N LEU A 86 -6.53 -17.35 15.57
CA LEU A 86 -5.57 -17.80 14.56
C LEU A 86 -5.61 -19.31 14.27
N LYS A 87 -6.31 -20.12 15.08
CA LYS A 87 -6.52 -21.56 14.82
C LYS A 87 -7.72 -21.85 13.93
N GLU A 88 -8.56 -20.85 13.68
CA GLU A 88 -9.78 -20.99 12.89
C GLU A 88 -9.49 -20.60 11.44
N ASP A 89 -9.96 -21.40 10.47
CA ASP A 89 -9.66 -21.22 9.04
C ASP A 89 -10.02 -19.82 8.51
N GLN A 90 -11.11 -19.24 9.00
CA GLN A 90 -11.54 -17.89 8.62
C GLN A 90 -10.58 -16.76 9.04
N PHE A 91 -9.59 -17.05 9.90
CA PHE A 91 -8.54 -16.11 10.30
C PHE A 91 -7.18 -16.44 9.71
N GLU A 92 -7.10 -17.43 8.81
CA GLU A 92 -5.94 -17.65 7.96
C GLU A 92 -5.60 -16.32 7.23
N MET A 93 -4.30 -16.04 7.07
CA MET A 93 -3.79 -14.74 6.65
C MET A 93 -4.31 -14.30 5.29
N THR A 94 -4.37 -15.20 4.31
CA THR A 94 -4.89 -14.91 2.97
C THR A 94 -6.39 -14.66 3.00
N ILE A 95 -7.17 -15.51 3.69
CA ILE A 95 -8.64 -15.34 3.80
C ILE A 95 -9.00 -14.04 4.54
N ALA A 96 -8.35 -13.77 5.67
CA ALA A 96 -8.59 -12.57 6.45
C ALA A 96 -8.16 -11.31 5.69
N SER A 97 -7.01 -11.35 5.00
CA SER A 97 -6.54 -10.21 4.22
C SER A 97 -7.46 -9.91 3.03
N PHE A 98 -8.00 -10.93 2.36
CA PHE A 98 -9.02 -10.75 1.33
C PHE A 98 -10.26 -10.04 1.88
N SER A 99 -10.77 -10.52 3.02
CA SER A 99 -11.92 -9.89 3.69
C SER A 99 -11.65 -8.43 4.04
N ILE A 100 -10.47 -8.11 4.60
CA ILE A 100 -10.08 -6.74 4.97
C ILE A 100 -9.94 -5.86 3.73
N ALA A 101 -9.20 -6.29 2.71
CA ALA A 101 -8.97 -5.54 1.49
C ALA A 101 -10.29 -5.27 0.75
N ARG A 102 -11.14 -6.30 0.59
CA ARG A 102 -12.47 -6.16 0.01
C ARG A 102 -13.31 -5.13 0.77
N THR A 103 -13.30 -5.17 2.10
CA THR A 103 -14.03 -4.20 2.93
C THR A 103 -13.55 -2.77 2.68
N CYS A 104 -12.23 -2.55 2.66
CA CYS A 104 -11.66 -1.24 2.37
C CYS A 104 -12.01 -0.76 0.95
N LEU A 105 -11.97 -1.63 -0.06
CA LEU A 105 -12.29 -1.30 -1.44
C LEU A 105 -13.77 -1.00 -1.64
N THR A 106 -14.67 -1.80 -1.06
CA THR A 106 -16.12 -1.52 -1.05
C THR A 106 -16.40 -0.18 -0.39
N TYR A 107 -15.81 0.06 0.79
CA TYR A 107 -15.95 1.33 1.51
C TYR A 107 -15.55 2.53 0.66
N LEU A 108 -14.35 2.51 0.06
CA LEU A 108 -13.85 3.61 -0.76
C LEU A 108 -14.65 3.80 -2.05
N THR A 109 -15.25 2.74 -2.58
CA THR A 109 -16.12 2.80 -3.77
C THR A 109 -17.44 3.51 -3.48
N ASP A 110 -18.03 3.27 -2.30
CA ASP A 110 -19.38 3.75 -1.98
C ASP A 110 -19.44 5.16 -1.41
N ILE A 111 -18.36 5.64 -0.79
CA ILE A 111 -18.30 7.01 -0.31
C ILE A 111 -18.24 7.97 -1.51
N LYS A 112 -19.29 8.78 -1.72
CA LYS A 112 -19.43 9.65 -2.92
C LYS A 112 -19.26 11.15 -2.64
N SER A 113 -19.00 11.53 -1.40
CA SER A 113 -18.83 12.94 -0.98
C SER A 113 -17.56 13.59 -1.54
N SER A 114 -17.44 14.90 -1.36
CA SER A 114 -16.23 15.64 -1.72
C SER A 114 -15.03 15.22 -0.87
N HIS A 115 -13.82 15.52 -1.32
CA HIS A 115 -12.59 15.10 -0.63
C HIS A 115 -12.48 15.65 0.81
N SER A 116 -12.90 16.91 1.02
CA SER A 116 -12.92 17.53 2.35
C SER A 116 -13.91 16.85 3.28
N GLU A 117 -15.13 16.61 2.80
CA GLU A 117 -16.18 15.93 3.57
C GLU A 117 -15.78 14.51 3.90
N ILE A 118 -15.09 13.81 2.99
CA ILE A 118 -14.64 12.43 3.26
C ILE A 118 -13.71 12.36 4.46
N ARG A 119 -12.78 13.32 4.61
CA ARG A 119 -11.84 13.30 5.73
C ARG A 119 -12.51 13.57 7.07
N GLU A 120 -13.62 14.29 7.07
CA GLU A 120 -14.34 14.67 8.29
C GLU A 120 -15.41 13.63 8.65
N ASP A 121 -16.22 13.23 7.68
CA ASP A 121 -17.42 12.42 7.90
C ASP A 121 -17.18 10.92 7.78
N PHE A 122 -16.03 10.47 7.26
CA PHE A 122 -15.75 9.06 6.95
C PHE A 122 -14.45 8.60 7.63
N PRO A 123 -14.51 8.24 8.92
CA PRO A 123 -13.33 8.04 9.77
C PRO A 123 -12.42 6.89 9.32
N MET A 124 -12.94 5.94 8.53
CA MET A 124 -12.17 4.83 7.97
C MET A 124 -11.50 5.16 6.63
N ALA A 125 -11.79 6.30 5.99
CA ALA A 125 -11.35 6.57 4.62
C ALA A 125 -9.83 6.58 4.44
N ILE A 126 -9.11 7.26 5.34
CA ILE A 126 -7.63 7.30 5.29
C ILE A 126 -7.06 5.91 5.59
N TYR A 127 -7.58 5.22 6.61
CA TYR A 127 -7.17 3.86 6.95
C TYR A 127 -7.37 2.92 5.76
N ALA A 128 -8.55 2.94 5.15
CA ALA A 128 -8.88 2.08 4.03
C ALA A 128 -7.93 2.34 2.86
N ALA A 129 -7.70 3.62 2.52
CA ALA A 129 -6.82 4.04 1.43
C ALA A 129 -5.36 3.60 1.63
N GLU A 130 -4.89 3.56 2.88
CA GLU A 130 -3.53 3.13 3.25
C GLU A 130 -3.39 1.60 3.31
N MET A 131 -4.39 0.90 3.84
CA MET A 131 -4.25 -0.50 4.26
C MET A 131 -4.68 -1.51 3.20
N TRP A 132 -5.62 -1.14 2.31
CA TRP A 132 -6.12 -2.08 1.31
C TRP A 132 -5.01 -2.68 0.43
N PRO A 133 -3.97 -1.93 -0.04
CA PRO A 133 -2.94 -2.52 -0.90
C PRO A 133 -2.13 -3.58 -0.17
N ARG A 134 -1.81 -3.36 1.11
CA ARG A 134 -1.05 -4.30 1.93
C ARG A 134 -1.77 -5.64 2.08
N HIS A 135 -3.07 -5.58 2.36
CA HIS A 135 -3.89 -6.79 2.47
C HIS A 135 -4.16 -7.43 1.11
N ALA A 136 -4.28 -6.65 0.03
CA ALA A 136 -4.40 -7.18 -1.32
C ALA A 136 -3.16 -8.01 -1.72
N ILE A 137 -1.95 -7.60 -1.34
CA ILE A 137 -0.72 -8.38 -1.58
C ILE A 137 -0.76 -9.72 -0.84
N SER A 138 -1.14 -9.72 0.44
CA SER A 138 -1.30 -10.97 1.22
C SER A 138 -2.38 -11.90 0.66
N ALA A 139 -3.32 -11.36 -0.12
CA ALA A 139 -4.41 -12.09 -0.77
C ALA A 139 -4.24 -12.24 -2.29
N GLN A 140 -3.07 -11.93 -2.84
CA GLN A 140 -2.84 -11.87 -4.30
C GLN A 140 -2.97 -13.22 -5.02
N ALA A 141 -2.96 -14.33 -4.28
CA ALA A 141 -3.22 -15.66 -4.82
C ALA A 141 -4.69 -15.90 -5.21
N LEU A 142 -5.61 -15.05 -4.74
CA LEU A 142 -7.02 -15.12 -5.08
C LEU A 142 -7.30 -14.22 -6.29
N GLU A 143 -7.78 -14.83 -7.39
CA GLU A 143 -8.10 -14.10 -8.63
C GLU A 143 -9.11 -12.97 -8.40
N ASP A 144 -10.13 -13.21 -7.57
CA ASP A 144 -11.13 -12.21 -7.18
C ASP A 144 -10.50 -10.95 -6.54
N MET A 145 -9.41 -11.11 -5.79
CA MET A 145 -8.70 -9.98 -5.17
C MET A 145 -8.00 -9.13 -6.23
N VAL A 146 -7.31 -9.79 -7.17
CA VAL A 146 -6.61 -9.11 -8.26
C VAL A 146 -7.62 -8.34 -9.12
N GLN A 147 -8.72 -9.01 -9.51
CA GLN A 147 -9.78 -8.40 -10.31
C GLN A 147 -10.39 -7.18 -9.62
N MET A 148 -10.73 -7.29 -8.33
CA MET A 148 -11.31 -6.17 -7.56
C MET A 148 -10.33 -4.99 -7.43
N ALA A 149 -9.04 -5.26 -7.23
CA ALA A 149 -8.03 -4.21 -7.18
C ALA A 149 -7.88 -3.51 -8.54
N VAL A 150 -7.88 -4.26 -9.64
CA VAL A 150 -7.82 -3.72 -11.00
C VAL A 150 -9.03 -2.85 -11.30
N GLU A 151 -10.25 -3.34 -11.06
CA GLU A 151 -11.49 -2.58 -11.27
C GLU A 151 -11.51 -1.27 -10.47
N PHE A 152 -11.06 -1.33 -9.21
CA PHE A 152 -10.95 -0.16 -8.34
C PHE A 152 -9.93 0.86 -8.86
N ILE A 153 -8.77 0.42 -9.36
CA ILE A 153 -7.73 1.31 -9.89
C ILE A 153 -8.14 1.89 -11.26
N GLU A 154 -8.86 1.12 -12.09
CA GLU A 154 -9.28 1.58 -13.41
C GLU A 154 -10.39 2.61 -13.34
N ASN A 155 -11.34 2.44 -12.43
CA ASN A 155 -12.43 3.40 -12.27
C ASN A 155 -11.89 4.79 -11.87
N GLU A 156 -12.22 5.79 -12.68
CA GLU A 156 -11.68 7.15 -12.54
C GLU A 156 -12.04 7.78 -11.18
N ALA A 157 -13.28 7.59 -10.72
CA ALA A 157 -13.75 8.21 -9.48
C ALA A 157 -13.07 7.60 -8.25
N THR A 158 -12.96 6.27 -8.20
CA THR A 158 -12.28 5.55 -7.11
C THR A 158 -10.79 5.83 -7.10
N PHE A 159 -10.15 5.86 -8.26
CA PHE A 159 -8.73 6.17 -8.39
C PHE A 159 -8.41 7.61 -7.95
N GLN A 160 -9.18 8.60 -8.40
CA GLN A 160 -9.00 9.99 -7.94
C GLN A 160 -9.21 10.11 -6.42
N ARG A 161 -10.21 9.42 -5.87
CA ARG A 161 -10.48 9.43 -4.44
C ARG A 161 -9.35 8.78 -3.64
N TRP A 162 -8.90 7.60 -4.05
CA TRP A 162 -7.81 6.90 -3.39
C TRP A 162 -6.53 7.74 -3.38
N THR A 163 -6.15 8.28 -4.54
CA THR A 163 -4.96 9.13 -4.66
C THR A 163 -5.11 10.48 -3.97
N ALA A 164 -6.31 10.94 -3.64
CA ALA A 164 -6.52 12.12 -2.82
C ALA A 164 -6.39 11.82 -1.32
N LEU A 165 -6.85 10.64 -0.89
CA LEU A 165 -6.79 10.21 0.50
C LEU A 165 -5.38 9.77 0.92
N TRP A 166 -4.63 9.16 0.01
CA TRP A 166 -3.31 8.60 0.29
C TRP A 166 -2.24 9.11 -0.68
N GLN A 167 -1.40 10.04 -0.21
CA GLN A 167 -0.16 10.47 -0.87
C GLN A 167 0.98 10.59 0.15
N PRO A 168 1.72 9.51 0.43
CA PRO A 168 2.71 9.49 1.52
C PRO A 168 3.91 10.43 1.30
N TYR A 169 4.21 10.81 0.06
CA TYR A 169 5.41 11.57 -0.32
C TYR A 169 5.14 13.03 -0.71
N GLU A 170 3.93 13.54 -0.47
CA GLU A 170 3.54 14.88 -0.86
C GLU A 170 3.00 15.69 0.33
N PRO A 171 3.56 16.89 0.60
CA PRO A 171 3.01 17.78 1.60
C PRO A 171 1.58 18.20 1.23
N LEU A 172 0.64 18.02 2.17
CA LEU A 172 -0.79 18.36 2.02
C LEU A 172 -1.05 19.78 1.47
N ARG A 173 -0.13 20.72 1.68
CA ARG A 173 -0.22 22.12 1.24
C ARG A 173 -0.13 22.32 -0.28
N ASN A 174 0.38 21.35 -1.03
CA ASN A 174 0.58 21.45 -2.48
C ASN A 174 -0.43 20.63 -3.31
N PHE A 175 -1.50 20.12 -2.67
CA PHE A 175 -2.45 19.23 -3.31
C PHE A 175 -3.39 19.99 -4.27
N ARG A 176 -3.18 19.83 -5.58
CA ARG A 176 -4.02 20.42 -6.65
C ARG A 176 -5.08 19.46 -7.21
N GLY A 177 -5.59 18.52 -6.41
CA GLY A 177 -6.83 17.81 -6.72
C GLY A 177 -6.79 16.82 -7.88
N GLY A 178 -5.77 15.96 -7.97
CA GLY A 178 -5.75 14.86 -8.95
C GLY A 178 -4.53 13.94 -8.82
N PRO A 179 -4.58 12.74 -9.46
CA PRO A 179 -3.44 11.84 -9.52
C PRO A 179 -2.30 12.49 -10.31
N LYS A 180 -1.09 12.51 -9.73
CA LYS A 180 0.10 13.13 -10.34
C LYS A 180 0.89 12.16 -11.23
N ALA A 181 0.44 10.92 -11.32
CA ALA A 181 1.13 9.83 -11.99
C ALA A 181 0.13 8.81 -12.55
N SER A 182 0.64 7.90 -13.38
CA SER A 182 -0.17 6.83 -13.97
C SER A 182 -0.71 5.85 -12.92
N ARG A 183 -1.77 5.12 -13.26
CA ARG A 183 -2.29 4.00 -12.45
C ARG A 183 -1.21 2.96 -12.16
N LEU A 184 -0.37 2.68 -13.16
CA LEU A 184 0.77 1.78 -13.03
C LEU A 184 1.78 2.27 -11.99
N TYR A 185 2.03 3.58 -11.90
CA TYR A 185 2.88 4.15 -10.85
C TYR A 185 2.34 3.82 -9.45
N TYR A 186 1.04 4.03 -9.18
CA TYR A 186 0.47 3.77 -7.85
C TYR A 186 0.39 2.28 -7.52
N ALA A 187 0.10 1.43 -8.51
CA ALA A 187 0.16 -0.03 -8.33
C ALA A 187 1.59 -0.48 -7.98
N SER A 188 2.58 0.05 -8.71
CA SER A 188 4.00 -0.28 -8.52
C SER A 188 4.56 0.26 -7.21
N LEU A 189 4.14 1.46 -6.81
CA LEU A 189 4.48 2.06 -5.52
C LEU A 189 4.07 1.16 -4.34
N ASN A 190 2.92 0.51 -4.47
CA ASN A 190 2.38 -0.38 -3.44
C ASN A 190 2.85 -1.84 -3.59
N GLY A 191 3.54 -2.22 -4.66
CA GLY A 191 3.95 -3.60 -4.89
C GLY A 191 2.81 -4.52 -5.37
N LEU A 192 1.76 -3.95 -5.96
CA LEU A 192 0.63 -4.68 -6.51
C LEU A 192 1.00 -5.27 -7.89
N MET A 193 1.90 -6.27 -7.89
CA MET A 193 2.47 -6.84 -9.11
C MET A 193 1.40 -7.37 -10.08
N ALA A 194 0.46 -8.20 -9.61
CA ALA A 194 -0.57 -8.78 -10.48
C ALA A 194 -1.50 -7.71 -11.08
N PRO A 195 -2.09 -6.78 -10.30
CA PRO A 195 -2.81 -5.64 -10.88
C PRO A 195 -1.99 -4.77 -11.84
N ALA A 196 -0.69 -4.55 -11.55
CA ALA A 196 0.20 -3.82 -12.43
C ALA A 196 0.42 -4.54 -13.78
N CYS A 197 0.57 -5.87 -13.75
CA CYS A 197 0.70 -6.69 -14.95
C CYS A 197 -0.56 -6.62 -15.83
N ASP A 198 -1.75 -6.68 -15.23
CA ASP A 198 -3.02 -6.56 -15.94
C ASP A 198 -3.20 -5.18 -16.59
N LEU A 199 -2.85 -4.11 -15.88
CA LEU A 199 -2.89 -2.74 -16.43
C LEU A 199 -1.98 -2.60 -17.66
N ILE A 200 -0.78 -3.19 -17.63
CA ILE A 200 0.12 -3.22 -18.78
C ILE A 200 -0.48 -4.04 -19.93
N GLY A 201 -1.09 -5.20 -19.63
CA GLY A 201 -1.80 -6.03 -20.60
C GLY A 201 -2.93 -5.28 -21.32
N LYS A 202 -3.53 -4.30 -20.66
CA LYS A 202 -4.57 -3.40 -21.22
C LYS A 202 -4.01 -2.18 -21.94
N GLY A 203 -2.70 -2.07 -22.12
CA GLY A 203 -2.05 -1.05 -22.94
C GLY A 203 -1.64 0.23 -22.19
N VAL A 204 -1.56 0.21 -20.86
CA VAL A 204 -0.93 1.32 -20.12
C VAL A 204 0.55 1.42 -20.47
N ASP A 205 1.02 2.64 -20.75
CA ASP A 205 2.44 2.90 -21.01
C ASP A 205 3.30 2.59 -19.77
N VAL A 206 4.15 1.56 -19.90
CA VAL A 206 5.08 1.10 -18.85
C VAL A 206 6.10 2.17 -18.47
N ASN A 207 6.41 3.09 -19.38
CA ASN A 207 7.43 4.14 -19.22
C ASN A 207 6.84 5.51 -18.88
N ALA A 208 5.53 5.59 -18.63
CA ALA A 208 4.85 6.83 -18.29
C ALA A 208 5.55 7.53 -17.11
N GLN A 209 5.96 8.77 -17.34
CA GLN A 209 6.61 9.61 -16.34
C GLN A 209 5.56 10.31 -15.47
N GLY A 210 5.84 10.45 -14.18
CA GLY A 210 4.99 11.14 -13.22
C GLY A 210 5.25 10.72 -11.78
N GLY A 211 4.67 11.48 -10.85
CA GLY A 211 4.81 11.25 -9.42
C GLY A 211 6.15 11.67 -8.83
N TYR A 212 6.31 11.44 -7.53
CA TYR A 212 7.48 11.87 -6.76
C TYR A 212 8.77 11.14 -7.18
N PHE A 213 8.65 9.84 -7.47
CA PHE A 213 9.81 9.01 -7.84
C PHE A 213 10.22 9.16 -9.29
N GLY A 214 9.29 9.51 -10.18
CA GLY A 214 9.51 9.81 -11.60
C GLY A 214 8.84 8.83 -12.55
N ASN A 215 8.80 7.53 -12.25
CA ASN A 215 7.98 6.53 -12.96
C ASN A 215 7.70 5.29 -12.09
N ALA A 216 6.99 4.30 -12.66
CA ALA A 216 6.61 3.06 -11.99
C ALA A 216 7.81 2.22 -11.51
N LEU A 217 8.85 2.05 -12.36
CA LEU A 217 10.05 1.29 -12.03
C LEU A 217 10.82 1.92 -10.86
N GLN A 218 10.97 3.24 -10.87
CA GLN A 218 11.62 4.00 -9.81
C GLN A 218 10.83 3.91 -8.49
N ALA A 219 9.50 3.99 -8.54
CA ALA A 219 8.64 3.84 -7.36
C ALA A 219 8.73 2.44 -6.73
N ALA A 220 8.67 1.37 -7.54
CA ALA A 220 8.83 0.00 -7.06
C ALA A 220 10.25 -0.24 -6.50
N SER A 221 11.27 0.33 -7.16
CA SER A 221 12.67 0.20 -6.73
C SER A 221 12.95 0.89 -5.40
N PHE A 222 12.35 2.06 -5.15
CA PHE A 222 12.46 2.76 -3.89
C PHE A 222 11.92 1.96 -2.70
N HIS A 223 10.87 1.16 -2.93
CA HIS A 223 10.24 0.34 -1.91
C HIS A 223 10.77 -1.10 -1.84
N GLY A 224 11.65 -1.50 -2.76
CA GLY A 224 12.22 -2.84 -2.80
C GLY A 224 11.23 -3.92 -3.23
N HIS A 225 10.21 -3.56 -4.02
CA HIS A 225 9.24 -4.51 -4.56
C HIS A 225 9.86 -5.30 -5.72
N SER A 226 10.83 -6.17 -5.41
CA SER A 226 11.69 -6.87 -6.39
C SER A 226 10.89 -7.60 -7.47
N ASP A 227 9.80 -8.30 -7.11
CA ASP A 227 8.95 -9.00 -8.08
C ASP A 227 8.27 -8.02 -9.05
N THR A 228 7.82 -6.87 -8.54
CA THR A 228 7.25 -5.81 -9.37
C THR A 228 8.31 -5.16 -10.27
N VAL A 229 9.51 -4.93 -9.75
CA VAL A 229 10.65 -4.40 -10.51
C VAL A 229 11.02 -5.35 -11.66
N GLN A 230 11.13 -6.65 -11.36
CA GLN A 230 11.39 -7.68 -12.36
C GLN A 230 10.31 -7.67 -13.45
N MET A 231 9.04 -7.74 -13.05
CA MET A 231 7.91 -7.75 -13.98
C MET A 231 7.91 -6.51 -14.88
N LEU A 232 8.15 -5.31 -14.33
CA LEU A 232 8.21 -4.07 -15.10
C LEU A 232 9.33 -4.11 -16.16
N MET A 233 10.53 -4.59 -15.81
CA MET A 233 11.64 -4.73 -16.75
C MET A 233 11.34 -5.75 -17.85
N GLU A 234 10.72 -6.88 -17.52
CA GLU A 234 10.27 -7.88 -18.50
C GLU A 234 9.21 -7.32 -19.45
N LYS A 235 8.41 -6.35 -18.99
CA LYS A 235 7.42 -5.61 -19.79
C LYS A 235 8.00 -4.40 -20.53
N GLY A 236 9.31 -4.21 -20.53
CA GLY A 236 9.97 -3.16 -21.33
C GLY A 236 10.11 -1.81 -20.63
N ALA A 237 10.07 -1.77 -19.29
CA ALA A 237 10.46 -0.58 -18.55
C ALA A 237 11.92 -0.20 -18.85
N ASN A 238 12.16 1.07 -19.15
CA ASN A 238 13.49 1.62 -19.38
C ASN A 238 14.23 1.70 -18.04
N VAL A 239 15.17 0.77 -17.84
CA VAL A 239 16.01 0.63 -16.64
C VAL A 239 16.78 1.92 -16.33
N ASN A 240 17.20 2.66 -17.36
CA ASN A 240 17.98 3.88 -17.24
C ASN A 240 17.12 5.15 -17.38
N ALA A 241 15.79 5.04 -17.27
CA ALA A 241 14.92 6.20 -17.25
C ALA A 241 15.32 7.14 -16.11
N GLN A 242 15.48 8.42 -16.44
CA GLN A 242 15.81 9.48 -15.49
C GLN A 242 14.56 10.30 -15.17
N GLY A 243 14.42 10.69 -13.91
CA GLY A 243 13.30 11.51 -13.44
C GLY A 243 13.14 11.50 -11.92
N GLY A 244 12.18 12.30 -11.46
CA GLY A 244 11.79 12.38 -10.06
C GLY A 244 12.89 12.81 -9.09
N HIS A 245 12.60 12.69 -7.80
CA HIS A 245 13.46 13.19 -6.73
C HIS A 245 14.79 12.43 -6.60
N HIS A 246 14.76 11.12 -6.86
CA HIS A 246 15.90 10.22 -6.66
C HIS A 246 16.73 9.99 -7.91
N GLY A 247 16.30 10.47 -9.07
CA GLY A 247 17.05 10.45 -10.33
C GLY A 247 16.80 9.21 -11.19
N ASN A 248 17.07 8.00 -10.72
CA ASN A 248 16.73 6.76 -11.45
C ASN A 248 16.43 5.57 -10.50
N ALA A 249 16.07 4.41 -11.07
CA ALA A 249 15.67 3.23 -10.31
C ALA A 249 16.81 2.66 -9.45
N LEU A 250 18.03 2.61 -9.99
CA LEU A 250 19.22 2.10 -9.30
C LEU A 250 19.59 3.00 -8.11
N GLN A 251 19.53 4.32 -8.28
CA GLN A 251 19.75 5.30 -7.23
C GLN A 251 18.69 5.18 -6.12
N ALA A 252 17.42 5.00 -6.48
CA ALA A 252 16.33 4.81 -5.53
C ALA A 252 16.50 3.52 -4.69
N ALA A 253 16.78 2.38 -5.32
CA ALA A 253 17.02 1.12 -4.62
C ALA A 253 18.29 1.17 -3.75
N SER A 254 19.35 1.82 -4.24
CA SER A 254 20.62 1.98 -3.52
C SER A 254 20.47 2.85 -2.28
N LEU A 255 19.66 3.91 -2.35
CA LEU A 255 19.36 4.76 -1.20
C LEU A 255 18.63 4.00 -0.09
N CYS A 256 17.70 3.12 -0.45
CA CYS A 256 16.86 2.41 0.52
C CYS A 256 17.45 1.07 1.00
N GLY A 257 18.60 0.66 0.47
CA GLY A 257 19.28 -0.56 0.92
C GLY A 257 18.75 -1.85 0.30
N HIS A 258 18.01 -1.78 -0.81
CA HIS A 258 17.39 -2.94 -1.46
C HIS A 258 18.38 -3.70 -2.34
N SER A 259 19.25 -4.49 -1.70
CA SER A 259 20.38 -5.18 -2.35
C SER A 259 19.95 -6.07 -3.52
N ASP A 260 18.88 -6.86 -3.37
CA ASP A 260 18.37 -7.74 -4.43
C ASP A 260 17.87 -6.93 -5.64
N THR A 261 17.18 -5.82 -5.39
CA THR A 261 16.71 -4.92 -6.44
C THR A 261 17.88 -4.23 -7.15
N VAL A 262 18.90 -3.80 -6.41
CA VAL A 262 20.13 -3.22 -6.97
C VAL A 262 20.83 -4.22 -7.88
N GLN A 263 21.04 -5.45 -7.40
CA GLN A 263 21.67 -6.51 -8.18
C GLN A 263 20.91 -6.74 -9.49
N MET A 264 19.59 -6.91 -9.40
CA MET A 264 18.73 -7.16 -10.56
C MET A 264 18.79 -6.02 -11.58
N LEU A 265 18.76 -4.76 -11.12
CA LEU A 265 18.86 -3.59 -12.01
C LEU A 265 20.21 -3.55 -12.74
N ILE A 266 21.32 -3.81 -12.05
CA ILE A 266 22.66 -3.88 -12.66
C ILE A 266 22.74 -5.00 -13.69
N GLU A 267 22.22 -6.19 -13.37
CA GLU A 267 22.18 -7.33 -14.30
C GLU A 267 21.34 -7.03 -15.55
N LYS A 268 20.35 -6.13 -15.44
CA LYS A 268 19.54 -5.63 -16.55
C LYS A 268 20.10 -4.38 -17.23
N GLY A 269 21.36 -4.02 -16.94
CA GLY A 269 22.09 -2.96 -17.64
C GLY A 269 21.85 -1.56 -17.08
N ALA A 270 21.48 -1.42 -15.81
CA ALA A 270 21.48 -0.13 -15.14
C ALA A 270 22.89 0.47 -15.10
N ASP A 271 23.02 1.72 -15.53
CA ASP A 271 24.30 2.43 -15.50
C ASP A 271 24.55 3.00 -14.09
N ALA A 272 25.47 2.37 -13.36
CA ALA A 272 25.89 2.74 -12.01
C ALA A 272 26.50 4.15 -11.91
N ASN A 273 27.02 4.68 -13.02
CA ASN A 273 27.66 5.99 -13.10
C ASN A 273 26.72 7.11 -13.52
N THR A 274 25.45 6.79 -13.78
CA THR A 274 24.43 7.80 -14.08
C THR A 274 24.37 8.83 -12.96
N GLN A 275 24.54 10.10 -13.34
CA GLN A 275 24.37 11.23 -12.43
C GLN A 275 22.95 11.79 -12.54
N GLY A 276 22.36 12.18 -11.41
CA GLY A 276 21.02 12.75 -11.33
C GLY A 276 20.43 12.70 -9.93
N GLY A 277 19.26 13.32 -9.76
CA GLY A 277 18.55 13.34 -8.48
C GLY A 277 19.31 14.08 -7.36
N PHE A 278 18.74 14.02 -6.16
CA PHE A 278 19.28 14.75 -5.00
C PHE A 278 20.63 14.19 -4.50
N TYR A 279 20.84 12.88 -4.65
CA TYR A 279 22.00 12.16 -4.10
C TYR A 279 23.14 11.95 -5.11
N GLY A 280 23.01 12.45 -6.34
CA GLY A 280 24.05 12.37 -7.37
C GLY A 280 24.05 11.02 -8.11
N ASN A 281 24.61 9.96 -7.55
CA ASN A 281 24.60 8.63 -8.18
C ASN A 281 24.31 7.48 -7.22
N ALA A 282 24.25 6.25 -7.74
CA ALA A 282 23.87 5.07 -6.96
C ALA A 282 24.84 4.80 -5.81
N LEU A 283 26.15 4.97 -6.06
CA LEU A 283 27.19 4.78 -5.06
C LEU A 283 27.07 5.84 -3.95
N GLN A 284 26.92 7.10 -4.32
CA GLN A 284 26.72 8.20 -3.36
C GLN A 284 25.43 8.03 -2.55
N ALA A 285 24.34 7.59 -3.18
CA ALA A 285 23.09 7.29 -2.50
C ALA A 285 23.27 6.19 -1.44
N ALA A 286 23.92 5.07 -1.79
CA ALA A 286 24.23 3.99 -0.85
C ALA A 286 25.17 4.44 0.28
N SER A 287 26.20 5.22 -0.04
CA SER A 287 27.15 5.79 0.92
C SER A 287 26.47 6.73 1.92
N SER A 288 25.54 7.57 1.46
CA SER A 288 24.81 8.51 2.32
C SER A 288 23.98 7.82 3.42
N ARG A 289 23.66 6.54 3.24
CA ARG A 289 22.89 5.70 4.17
C ARG A 289 23.70 4.55 4.79
N GLY A 290 24.99 4.43 4.43
CA GLY A 290 25.89 3.42 4.99
C GLY A 290 25.61 1.98 4.52
N HIS A 291 25.06 1.79 3.31
CA HIS A 291 24.75 0.46 2.78
C HIS A 291 25.98 -0.24 2.18
N SER A 292 26.90 -0.69 3.04
CA SER A 292 28.22 -1.24 2.65
C SER A 292 28.16 -2.38 1.62
N GLY A 293 27.18 -3.29 1.72
CA GLY A 293 27.02 -4.38 0.76
C GLY A 293 26.70 -3.88 -0.66
N ILE A 294 25.86 -2.85 -0.76
CA ILE A 294 25.52 -2.21 -2.05
C ILE A 294 26.71 -1.41 -2.58
N ILE A 295 27.43 -0.71 -1.70
CA ILE A 295 28.66 0.02 -2.09
C ILE A 295 29.67 -0.94 -2.71
N GLN A 296 29.91 -2.09 -2.06
CA GLN A 296 30.81 -3.12 -2.59
C GLN A 296 30.32 -3.63 -3.96
N MET A 297 29.03 -3.99 -4.07
CA MET A 297 28.45 -4.48 -5.32
C MET A 297 28.59 -3.47 -6.47
N LEU A 298 28.34 -2.17 -6.22
CA LEU A 298 28.47 -1.12 -7.21
C LEU A 298 29.92 -0.92 -7.64
N MET A 299 30.88 -0.95 -6.70
CA MET A 299 32.31 -0.86 -7.01
C MET A 299 32.80 -2.05 -7.84
N GLU A 300 32.38 -3.27 -7.50
CA GLU A 300 32.68 -4.49 -8.28
C GLU A 300 32.15 -4.40 -9.72
N LYS A 301 31.11 -3.59 -9.94
CA LYS A 301 30.47 -3.36 -11.25
C LYS A 301 30.94 -2.08 -11.93
N GLY A 302 32.04 -1.48 -11.46
CA GLY A 302 32.70 -0.35 -12.12
C GLY A 302 32.09 1.02 -11.83
N ALA A 303 31.39 1.18 -10.70
CA ALA A 303 30.97 2.50 -10.23
C ALA A 303 32.21 3.36 -9.88
N ASP A 304 32.27 4.56 -10.43
CA ASP A 304 33.37 5.50 -10.23
C ASP A 304 33.21 6.25 -8.90
N VAL A 305 34.10 5.93 -7.97
CA VAL A 305 34.23 6.53 -6.64
C VAL A 305 34.53 8.04 -6.65
N ASN A 306 35.09 8.57 -7.75
CA ASN A 306 35.51 9.98 -7.84
C ASN A 306 34.48 10.87 -8.54
N THR A 307 33.33 10.33 -8.91
CA THR A 307 32.26 11.12 -9.53
C THR A 307 31.81 12.24 -8.60
N GLN A 308 31.86 13.48 -9.07
CA GLN A 308 31.34 14.65 -8.36
C GLN A 308 29.87 14.85 -8.76
N GLY A 309 28.94 14.65 -7.82
CA GLY A 309 27.50 14.80 -8.08
C GLY A 309 26.69 14.84 -6.77
N GLY A 310 25.60 15.62 -6.75
CA GLY A 310 24.71 15.78 -5.59
C GLY A 310 25.21 16.79 -4.54
N GLY A 311 24.30 17.34 -3.71
CA GLY A 311 24.62 18.37 -2.70
C GLY A 311 25.53 17.91 -1.55
N TYR A 312 25.93 16.65 -1.54
CA TYR A 312 26.85 16.03 -0.58
C TYR A 312 28.16 15.70 -1.28
N SER A 313 28.93 16.76 -1.58
CA SER A 313 30.20 16.70 -2.29
C SER A 313 31.34 16.08 -1.48
N ASN A 314 31.24 14.80 -1.14
CA ASN A 314 32.36 13.90 -0.79
C ASN A 314 31.80 12.54 -0.36
N ALA A 315 31.85 11.56 -1.26
CA ALA A 315 31.64 10.15 -0.94
C ALA A 315 32.93 9.55 -0.33
N LEU A 316 33.39 10.11 0.80
CA LEU A 316 34.51 9.60 1.62
C LEU A 316 34.41 10.16 3.04
#